data_AF-A0AAN9ARY4-F1
#
_entry.id   AF-A0AAN9ARY4-F1
#
_cell.length_a   1.000
_cell.length_b   1.000
_cell.length_c   1.000
_cell.angle_alpha   90.00
_cell.angle_beta   90.00
_cell.angle_gamma   90.00
#
_symmetry.space_group_name_H-M   'P 1'
#
loop_
_entity.id
_entity.type
_entity.pdbx_description
1 polymer ?
#
loop_
_entity_poly.entity_id
_entity_poly.type
_entity_poly.pdbx_seq_one_letter_code
_entity_poly.pdbx_strand_id
1 'polypeptide(L)'
;MPDPNSNNDSVSAGDIDVAVYLEARNQEFLYNSLPTIFYISFLSVMGLVGNSVVFMVYYKRYHASSAIRYYVLAMSVTDMLTNAQILSAEVLEMRFHNTFRWGWACSIFRLTRSFLVGFSILLLVAVAVNRKQVCSLKLKNIVKTASHDSLSLV
;
A
#
# COMPACT_ATOMS: atom_id res chain seq x y z
N MET A 1 33.21 12.24 55.69
CA MET A 1 32.51 13.26 54.90
C MET A 1 33.10 13.25 53.49
N PRO A 2 32.33 13.01 52.42
CA PRO A 2 32.77 13.18 51.04
C PRO A 2 32.34 14.55 50.48
N ASP A 3 33.27 15.22 49.82
CA ASP A 3 33.13 16.53 49.19
C ASP A 3 32.11 16.54 48.02
N PRO A 4 31.40 17.65 47.77
CA PRO A 4 30.55 17.82 46.61
C PRO A 4 31.34 18.45 45.46
N ASN A 5 30.94 18.12 44.22
CA ASN A 5 31.11 18.91 43.00
C ASN A 5 32.39 18.71 42.16
N SER A 6 32.26 17.97 41.03
CA SER A 6 32.99 18.27 39.77
C SER A 6 32.45 17.52 38.52
N ASN A 7 31.13 17.33 38.35
CA ASN A 7 30.60 16.53 37.20
C ASN A 7 29.60 17.26 36.29
N ASN A 8 29.55 18.61 36.30
CA ASN A 8 28.44 19.33 35.64
C ASN A 8 28.84 20.27 34.49
N ASP A 9 30.13 20.40 34.14
CA ASP A 9 30.57 21.42 33.18
C ASP A 9 30.79 20.91 31.74
N SER A 10 30.73 19.59 31.51
CA SER A 10 30.92 18.98 30.18
C SER A 10 29.63 18.42 29.55
N VAL A 11 28.51 18.40 30.30
CA VAL A 11 27.19 17.92 29.83
C VAL A 11 26.37 19.05 29.15
N SER A 12 26.90 20.26 29.06
CA SER A 12 26.11 21.43 28.61
C SER A 12 26.45 21.89 27.18
N ALA A 13 27.73 21.97 26.78
CA ALA A 13 28.07 22.57 25.48
C ALA A 13 27.79 21.66 24.27
N GLY A 14 28.09 20.35 24.38
CA GLY A 14 27.90 19.41 23.27
C GLY A 14 26.44 19.02 23.03
N ASP A 15 25.68 18.82 24.10
CA ASP A 15 24.26 18.42 23.99
C ASP A 15 23.37 19.59 23.52
N ILE A 16 23.70 20.84 23.89
CA ILE A 16 23.01 22.03 23.38
C ILE A 16 23.28 22.22 21.88
N ASP A 17 24.53 22.02 21.43
CA ASP A 17 24.90 22.18 20.01
C ASP A 17 24.26 21.07 19.15
N VAL A 18 24.24 19.84 19.66
CA VAL A 18 23.54 18.71 19.03
C VAL A 18 22.02 18.95 18.99
N ALA A 19 21.40 19.45 20.07
CA ALA A 19 19.97 19.75 20.09
C ALA A 19 19.60 20.85 19.08
N VAL A 20 20.39 21.93 19.00
CA VAL A 20 20.20 23.02 18.02
C VAL A 20 20.39 22.52 16.59
N TYR A 21 21.37 21.65 16.34
CA TYR A 21 21.60 21.06 15.02
C TYR A 21 20.45 20.13 14.59
N LEU A 22 19.89 19.36 15.53
CA LEU A 22 18.74 18.49 15.32
C LEU A 22 17.48 19.31 15.02
N GLU A 23 17.25 20.42 15.72
CA GLU A 23 16.12 21.31 15.46
C GLU A 23 16.22 21.97 14.09
N ALA A 24 17.40 22.46 13.70
CA ALA A 24 17.63 23.05 12.38
C ALA A 24 17.37 22.04 11.25
N ARG A 25 17.84 20.80 11.40
CA ARG A 25 17.60 19.72 10.43
C ARG A 25 16.14 19.28 10.36
N ASN A 26 15.45 19.26 11.51
CA ASN A 26 14.03 18.91 11.57
C ASN A 26 13.18 19.97 10.85
N GLN A 27 13.50 21.26 10.98
CA GLN A 27 12.76 22.31 10.26
C GLN A 27 12.96 22.24 8.74
N GLU A 28 14.17 21.93 8.28
CA GLU A 28 14.45 21.76 6.84
C GLU A 28 13.76 20.51 6.27
N PHE A 29 13.72 19.42 7.03
CA PHE A 29 13.03 18.18 6.65
C PHE A 29 11.50 18.34 6.65
N LEU A 30 10.94 19.05 7.62
CA LEU A 30 9.51 19.35 7.67
C LEU A 30 9.07 20.22 6.49
N TYR A 31 9.84 21.24 6.11
CA TYR A 31 9.50 22.10 4.96
C TYR A 31 9.53 21.34 3.63
N ASN A 32 10.50 20.44 3.45
CA ASN A 32 10.59 19.62 2.24
C ASN A 32 9.56 18.47 2.19
N SER A 33 9.16 17.92 3.34
CA SER A 33 8.23 16.78 3.40
C SER A 33 6.75 17.18 3.50
N LEU A 34 6.43 18.42 3.89
CA LEU A 34 5.08 18.97 3.89
C LEU A 34 4.28 18.72 2.60
N PRO A 35 4.79 19.03 1.38
CA PRO A 35 4.03 18.78 0.15
C PRO A 35 3.74 17.29 -0.06
N THR A 36 4.66 16.42 0.33
CA THR A 36 4.53 14.96 0.24
C THR A 36 3.42 14.45 1.16
N ILE A 37 3.40 14.90 2.42
CA ILE A 37 2.39 14.52 3.42
C ILE A 37 0.98 14.91 2.96
N PHE A 38 0.81 16.13 2.43
CA PHE A 38 -0.48 16.60 1.90
C PHE A 38 -0.94 15.75 0.72
N TYR A 39 -0.04 15.48 -0.23
CA TYR A 39 -0.36 14.70 -1.42
C TYR A 39 -0.71 13.24 -1.08
N ILE A 40 0.06 12.60 -0.21
CA ILE A 40 -0.17 11.23 0.24
C ILE A 40 -1.48 11.13 1.03
N SER A 41 -1.77 12.10 1.89
CA SER A 41 -3.03 12.15 2.64
C SER A 41 -4.23 12.23 1.69
N PHE A 42 -4.17 13.10 0.69
CA PHE A 42 -5.23 13.24 -0.32
C PHE A 42 -5.41 11.96 -1.14
N LEU A 43 -4.31 11.38 -1.64
CA LEU A 43 -4.31 10.12 -2.37
C LEU A 43 -4.93 8.98 -1.57
N SER A 44 -4.63 8.91 -0.27
CA SER A 44 -5.14 7.83 0.55
C SER A 44 -6.64 7.96 0.84
N VAL A 45 -7.15 9.18 1.05
CA VAL A 45 -8.61 9.40 1.16
C VAL A 45 -9.31 9.00 -0.13
N MET A 46 -8.81 9.47 -1.28
CA MET A 46 -9.30 9.08 -2.61
C MET A 46 -9.25 7.56 -2.81
N GLY A 47 -8.14 6.92 -2.42
CA GLY A 47 -7.93 5.47 -2.53
C GLY A 47 -8.89 4.67 -1.67
N LEU A 48 -9.12 5.08 -0.42
CA LEU A 48 -10.09 4.43 0.47
C LEU A 48 -11.51 4.52 -0.07
N VAL A 49 -11.93 5.71 -0.52
CA VAL A 49 -13.28 5.91 -1.09
C VAL A 49 -13.44 5.11 -2.38
N GLY A 50 -12.50 5.23 -3.32
CA GLY A 50 -12.56 4.53 -4.61
C GLY A 50 -12.59 3.01 -4.45
N ASN A 51 -11.69 2.46 -3.64
CA ASN A 51 -11.63 1.02 -3.42
C ASN A 51 -12.85 0.49 -2.64
N SER A 52 -13.40 1.29 -1.71
CA SER A 52 -14.63 0.93 -0.99
C SER A 52 -15.85 0.88 -1.91
N VAL A 53 -15.97 1.83 -2.84
CA VAL A 53 -17.07 1.84 -3.84
C VAL A 53 -16.97 0.61 -4.75
N VAL A 54 -15.77 0.30 -5.24
CA VAL A 54 -15.54 -0.91 -6.05
C VAL A 54 -15.91 -2.17 -5.28
N PHE A 55 -15.44 -2.29 -4.03
CA PHE A 55 -15.78 -3.42 -3.17
C PHE A 55 -17.29 -3.55 -2.99
N MET A 56 -18.00 -2.45 -2.67
CA MET A 56 -19.44 -2.45 -2.45
C MET A 56 -20.23 -2.83 -3.72
N VAL A 57 -19.85 -2.28 -4.88
CA VAL A 57 -20.50 -2.57 -6.17
C VAL A 57 -20.29 -4.03 -6.57
N TYR A 58 -19.07 -4.55 -6.49
CA TYR A 58 -18.76 -5.93 -6.85
C TYR A 58 -19.26 -6.95 -5.81
N TYR A 59 -19.38 -6.55 -4.55
CA TYR A 59 -19.98 -7.39 -3.51
C TYR A 59 -21.49 -7.53 -3.70
N LYS A 60 -22.19 -6.43 -3.99
CA LYS A 60 -23.65 -6.37 -3.96
C LYS A 60 -24.34 -6.53 -5.32
N ARG A 61 -23.71 -6.11 -6.44
CA ARG A 61 -24.41 -5.92 -7.73
C ARG A 61 -24.00 -6.85 -8.87
N TYR A 62 -22.78 -7.40 -8.88
CA TYR A 62 -22.30 -8.20 -10.02
C TYR A 62 -22.29 -9.72 -9.75
N HIS A 63 -23.26 -10.41 -10.35
CA HIS A 63 -23.28 -11.86 -10.58
C HIS A 63 -22.69 -12.20 -11.96
N ALA A 64 -21.59 -11.55 -12.35
CA ALA A 64 -20.90 -11.82 -13.61
C ALA A 64 -19.63 -12.65 -13.33
N SER A 65 -19.53 -13.81 -13.98
CA SER A 65 -18.42 -14.78 -14.00
C SER A 65 -17.59 -14.86 -12.70
N SER A 66 -17.91 -15.84 -11.86
CA SER A 66 -17.37 -16.02 -10.49
C SER A 66 -15.87 -15.79 -10.35
N ALA A 67 -15.04 -16.23 -11.32
CA ALA A 67 -13.59 -16.09 -11.25
C ALA A 67 -13.09 -14.62 -11.22
N ILE A 68 -13.57 -13.74 -12.11
CA ILE A 68 -13.07 -12.35 -12.21
C ILE A 68 -13.43 -11.55 -10.95
N ARG A 69 -14.60 -11.81 -10.37
CA ARG A 69 -15.06 -11.16 -9.14
C ARG A 69 -14.08 -11.36 -8.00
N TYR A 70 -13.59 -12.58 -7.77
CA TYR A 70 -12.65 -12.84 -6.68
C TYR A 70 -11.34 -12.07 -6.86
N TYR A 71 -10.82 -11.96 -8.09
CA TYR A 71 -9.62 -11.18 -8.36
C TYR A 71 -9.82 -9.69 -8.13
N VAL A 72 -10.94 -9.12 -8.60
CA VAL A 72 -11.25 -7.70 -8.40
C VAL A 72 -11.51 -7.39 -6.93
N LEU A 73 -12.22 -8.27 -6.22
CA LEU A 73 -12.46 -8.11 -4.78
C LEU A 73 -11.14 -8.20 -4.00
N ALA A 74 -10.28 -9.15 -4.33
CA ALA A 74 -8.96 -9.28 -3.73
C ALA A 74 -8.07 -8.06 -3.99
N MET A 75 -8.09 -7.49 -5.21
CA MET A 75 -7.39 -6.23 -5.49
C MET A 75 -7.92 -5.11 -4.60
N SER A 76 -9.24 -4.90 -4.55
CA SER A 76 -9.82 -3.81 -3.75
C SER A 76 -9.48 -3.90 -2.26
N VAL A 77 -9.44 -5.12 -1.70
CA VAL A 77 -9.04 -5.36 -0.30
C VAL A 77 -7.54 -5.08 -0.12
N THR A 78 -6.71 -5.54 -1.04
CA THR A 78 -5.26 -5.31 -1.01
C THR A 78 -4.93 -3.82 -1.11
N ASP A 79 -5.65 -3.08 -1.94
CA ASP A 79 -5.48 -1.64 -2.11
C ASP A 79 -5.96 -0.86 -0.87
N MET A 80 -7.07 -1.27 -0.23
CA MET A 80 -7.50 -0.68 1.05
C MET A 80 -6.45 -0.91 2.14
N LEU A 81 -5.90 -2.12 2.22
CA LEU A 81 -4.89 -2.48 3.21
C LEU A 81 -3.57 -1.72 2.97
N THR A 82 -3.21 -1.52 1.71
CA THR A 82 -2.04 -0.72 1.31
C THR A 82 -2.22 0.74 1.69
N ASN A 83 -3.38 1.34 1.37
CA ASN A 83 -3.69 2.72 1.74
C ASN A 83 -3.73 2.93 3.26
N ALA A 84 -4.24 1.95 4.04
CA ALA A 84 -4.18 1.98 5.50
C ALA A 84 -2.73 1.91 6.03
N GLN A 85 -1.86 1.12 5.39
CA GLN A 85 -0.43 1.08 5.75
C GLN A 85 0.27 2.40 5.40
N ILE A 86 -0.13 3.08 4.32
CA ILE A 86 0.37 4.40 3.96
C ILE A 86 0.02 5.42 5.06
N LEU A 87 -1.24 5.49 5.50
CA LEU A 87 -1.62 6.32 6.66
C LEU A 87 -0.80 5.99 7.90
N SER A 88 -0.60 4.69 8.16
CA SER A 88 0.17 4.25 9.30
C SER A 88 1.64 4.68 9.19
N ALA A 89 2.22 4.68 7.98
CA ALA A 89 3.57 5.17 7.73
C ALA A 89 3.69 6.66 8.07
N GLU A 90 2.76 7.47 7.58
CA GLU A 90 2.68 8.91 7.87
C GLU A 90 2.60 9.17 9.38
N VAL A 91 1.71 8.45 10.07
CA VAL A 91 1.58 8.56 11.54
C VAL A 91 2.87 8.12 12.25
N LEU A 92 3.54 7.06 11.77
CA LEU A 92 4.81 6.60 12.35
C LEU A 92 5.93 7.61 12.09
N GLU A 93 5.99 8.23 10.93
CA GLU A 93 6.97 9.28 10.61
C GLU A 93 6.78 10.49 11.53
N MET A 94 5.53 10.90 11.77
CA MET A 94 5.21 11.97 12.72
C MET A 94 5.46 11.58 14.19
N ARG A 95 5.20 10.33 14.58
CA ARG A 95 5.29 9.87 15.97
C ARG A 95 6.69 9.44 16.39
N PHE A 96 7.50 8.92 15.47
CA PHE A 96 8.73 8.22 15.78
C PHE A 96 9.97 8.83 15.13
N HIS A 97 9.99 10.14 14.89
CA HIS A 97 11.22 10.83 14.51
C HIS A 97 12.38 10.58 15.51
N ASN A 98 12.13 10.12 16.75
CA ASN A 98 13.20 9.90 17.73
C ASN A 98 13.09 8.71 18.73
N THR A 99 12.10 7.79 18.72
CA THR A 99 12.09 6.71 19.77
C THR A 99 11.26 5.45 19.45
N PHE A 100 11.68 4.62 18.49
CA PHE A 100 10.99 3.33 18.23
C PHE A 100 11.24 2.30 19.35
N ARG A 101 10.33 2.23 20.32
CA ARG A 101 10.40 1.28 21.46
C ARG A 101 9.97 -0.16 21.09
N TRP A 102 9.44 -0.39 19.89
CA TRP A 102 8.95 -1.69 19.42
C TRP A 102 9.43 -2.04 18.00
N GLY A 103 10.68 -2.49 17.87
CA GLY A 103 11.29 -2.83 16.56
C GLY A 103 10.55 -3.93 15.78
N TRP A 104 9.84 -4.82 16.47
CA TRP A 104 9.07 -5.90 15.83
C TRP A 104 7.90 -5.37 14.97
N ALA A 105 7.24 -4.30 15.40
CA ALA A 105 6.11 -3.72 14.67
C ALA A 105 6.55 -3.13 13.32
N CYS A 106 7.71 -2.47 13.28
CA CYS A 106 8.29 -1.93 12.05
C CYS A 106 8.62 -3.04 11.04
N SER A 107 9.19 -4.15 11.52
CA SER A 107 9.50 -5.31 10.67
C SER A 107 8.25 -5.93 10.06
N ILE A 108 7.18 -6.11 10.85
CA ILE A 108 5.89 -6.59 10.37
C ILE A 108 5.31 -5.63 9.32
N PHE A 109 5.27 -4.33 9.60
CA PHE A 109 4.78 -3.33 8.63
C PHE A 109 5.54 -3.40 7.30
N ARG A 110 6.87 -3.49 7.35
CA ARG A 110 7.69 -3.58 6.15
C ARG A 110 7.42 -4.86 5.37
N LEU A 111 7.34 -6.01 6.05
CA LEU A 111 7.01 -7.29 5.43
C LEU A 111 5.62 -7.22 4.78
N THR A 112 4.61 -6.76 5.51
CA THR A 112 3.24 -6.61 5.01
C THR A 112 3.21 -5.76 3.74
N ARG A 113 3.84 -4.57 3.71
CA ARG A 113 3.92 -3.77 2.47
C ARG A 113 4.48 -4.55 1.29
N SER A 114 5.62 -5.22 1.48
CA SER A 114 6.25 -6.00 0.41
C SER A 114 5.34 -7.12 -0.09
N PHE A 115 4.65 -7.81 0.82
CA PHE A 115 3.67 -8.83 0.46
C PHE A 115 2.49 -8.25 -0.32
N LEU A 116 1.94 -7.10 0.09
CA LEU A 116 0.80 -6.47 -0.59
C LEU A 116 1.16 -6.03 -2.01
N VAL A 117 2.34 -5.43 -2.20
CA VAL A 117 2.84 -5.03 -3.52
C VAL A 117 3.02 -6.26 -4.42
N GLY A 118 3.67 -7.31 -3.91
CA GLY A 118 3.85 -8.55 -4.66
C GLY A 118 2.51 -9.19 -5.03
N PHE A 119 1.55 -9.21 -4.09
CA PHE A 119 0.23 -9.76 -4.31
C PHE A 119 -0.55 -8.96 -5.37
N SER A 120 -0.48 -7.63 -5.35
CA SER A 120 -1.12 -6.78 -6.36
C SER A 120 -0.59 -7.04 -7.78
N ILE A 121 0.73 -7.19 -7.93
CA ILE A 121 1.35 -7.57 -9.21
C ILE A 121 0.85 -8.93 -9.68
N LEU A 122 0.83 -9.93 -8.79
CA LEU A 122 0.33 -11.28 -9.11
C LEU A 122 -1.15 -11.26 -9.52
N LEU A 123 -1.99 -10.45 -8.85
CA LEU A 123 -3.40 -10.28 -9.20
C LEU A 123 -3.56 -9.67 -10.60
N LEU A 124 -2.74 -8.66 -10.97
CA LEU A 124 -2.78 -8.06 -12.30
C LEU A 124 -2.43 -9.08 -13.39
N VAL A 125 -1.39 -9.88 -13.15
CA VAL A 125 -0.99 -10.97 -14.06
C VAL A 125 -2.10 -12.02 -14.17
N ALA A 126 -2.69 -12.45 -13.05
CA ALA A 126 -3.77 -13.42 -13.03
C ALA A 126 -5.01 -12.93 -13.81
N VAL A 127 -5.38 -11.66 -13.66
CA VAL A 127 -6.47 -11.04 -14.44
C VAL A 127 -6.13 -11.00 -15.92
N ALA A 128 -4.91 -10.66 -16.30
CA ALA A 128 -4.47 -10.64 -17.68
C ALA A 128 -4.51 -12.04 -18.33
N VAL A 129 -4.02 -13.06 -17.62
CA VAL A 129 -4.07 -14.46 -18.06
C VAL A 129 -5.51 -14.94 -18.20
N ASN A 130 -6.35 -14.67 -17.20
CA ASN A 130 -7.76 -15.05 -17.25
C ASN A 130 -8.49 -14.39 -18.44
N ARG A 131 -8.22 -13.11 -18.72
CA ARG A 131 -8.77 -12.42 -19.90
C ARG A 131 -8.29 -13.05 -21.21
N LYS A 132 -7.01 -13.42 -21.32
CA LYS A 132 -6.45 -14.10 -22.50
C LYS A 132 -7.12 -15.47 -22.71
N GLN A 133 -7.25 -16.27 -21.66
CA GLN A 133 -7.88 -17.59 -21.72
C GLN A 133 -9.36 -17.49 -22.15
N VAL A 134 -10.13 -16.57 -21.57
CA VAL A 134 -11.54 -16.35 -21.95
C VAL A 134 -11.65 -15.97 -23.43
N CYS A 135 -10.76 -15.11 -23.94
CA CYS A 135 -10.76 -14.72 -25.35
C CYS A 135 -10.42 -15.89 -26.28
N SER A 136 -9.39 -16.67 -25.95
CA SER A 136 -9.00 -17.85 -26.75
C SER A 136 -10.05 -18.96 -26.75
N LEU A 137 -10.73 -19.19 -25.62
CA LEU A 137 -11.83 -20.17 -25.53
C LEU A 137 -13.05 -19.72 -26.34
N LYS A 138 -13.40 -18.42 -26.29
CA LYS A 138 -14.52 -17.87 -27.05
C LYS A 138 -14.29 -18.01 -28.56
N LEU A 139 -13.07 -17.74 -29.04
CA LEU A 139 -12.72 -17.91 -30.45
C LEU A 139 -12.78 -19.39 -30.88
N LYS A 140 -12.25 -20.32 -30.06
CA LYS A 140 -12.35 -21.76 -30.34
C LYS A 140 -13.80 -22.24 -30.45
N ASN A 141 -14.68 -21.75 -29.57
CA ASN A 141 -16.09 -22.12 -29.60
C ASN A 141 -16.78 -21.58 -30.86
N ILE A 142 -16.54 -20.33 -31.25
CA ILE A 142 -17.10 -19.73 -32.47
C ILE A 142 -16.65 -20.49 -33.73
N VAL A 143 -15.36 -20.80 -33.84
CA VAL A 143 -14.82 -21.57 -34.97
C VAL A 143 -15.40 -22.99 -35.01
N LYS A 144 -15.59 -23.63 -33.85
CA LYS A 144 -16.21 -24.96 -33.77
C LYS A 144 -17.67 -24.94 -34.23
N THR A 145 -18.45 -23.92 -33.85
CA THR A 145 -19.83 -23.76 -34.30
C THR A 145 -19.90 -23.51 -35.80
N ALA A 146 -19.07 -22.62 -36.34
CA ALA A 146 -18.99 -22.37 -37.78
C ALA A 146 -18.58 -23.62 -38.58
N SER A 147 -17.66 -24.44 -38.06
CA SER A 147 -17.26 -25.69 -38.69
C SER A 147 -18.37 -26.76 -38.64
N HIS A 148 -19.22 -26.75 -37.62
CA HIS A 148 -20.32 -27.71 -37.49
C HIS A 148 -21.48 -27.36 -38.43
N ASP A 149 -21.80 -26.08 -38.58
CA ASP A 149 -22.80 -25.58 -39.54
C ASP A 149 -22.40 -25.81 -41.00
N SER A 150 -21.09 -25.86 -41.29
CA SER A 150 -20.56 -26.20 -42.61
C SER A 150 -20.68 -27.69 -42.95
N LEU A 151 -20.77 -28.57 -41.94
CA LEU A 151 -20.83 -30.02 -42.11
C LEU A 151 -22.27 -30.55 -42.22
N SER A 152 -23.27 -29.76 -41.81
CA SER A 152 -24.70 -30.10 -41.87
C SER A 152 -25.41 -29.59 -43.13
N LEU A 153 -24.69 -28.87 -44.01
CA LEU A 153 -25.18 -28.35 -45.30
C LEU A 153 -24.68 -29.14 -46.53
N VAL A 154 -23.89 -30.20 -46.31
CA VAL A 154 -23.42 -31.16 -47.32
C VAL A 154 -24.04 -32.52 -47.02
#